data_AF-A0A4D6GXC0-F1
#
_entry.id   AF-A0A4D6GXC0-F1
#
_cell.length_a   1.000
_cell.length_b   1.000
_cell.length_c   1.000
_cell.angle_alpha   90.00
_cell.angle_beta   90.00
_cell.angle_gamma   90.00
#
_symmetry.space_group_name_H-M   'P 1'
#
loop_
_entity.id
_entity.type
_entity.pdbx_description
1 polymer ?
#
loop_
_entity_poly.entity_id
_entity_poly.type
_entity_poly.pdbx_seq_one_letter_code
_entity_poly.pdbx_strand_id
1 'polypeptide(L)'
;MVAVVGDGPAVGAVESALADCAAAITDGVAGADLGVVVGVAGAAGVRGTAATARQHDTPLVTVEVGGLGGVPLADVDAGVALLSPAGPCFECLCQRVEAAAPSRADDAAADRPAVRLAGAHAGRLAVDALRGTASPGTVIEVPHAERTVAPVPGCACAPADQDTAVPRDGASLPLADALAAADPLVDDRVGIVSQVGERESFPTPYYLAHGADTSGFSDATAAQQAAGVDQDWNAAYMRAVGEALERYSAGVYRTREFETHTPDHDAAVPPSAFVRPASGAAGDTTQWVRGEHLQTGTDALLPAPRVVFPPPNPDSGHPITTGLGLGTAGADALLSGLYEVIERDATMLAWYSTFEPLALAVPLPSDTADDDTPADAFAALARRARAESLSVTPLLCTQDVDVPVVAVAVHREAWPQFAVGSAADLNAEAAAADALAEALQNWMELRALGPEPASQESGAIGAYADRPPAAEAFIDADTTVPVDTVGPADPPTDPASELTAVLDAVADAGLDAYGARLTPRDIDAAGFEAVRVLVPAAQPLFVSEPRFGERARTVPSTLGFEPRLDRRFHPFP
;
A
#
# COMPACT_ATOMS: atom_id res chain seq x y z
N MET A 1 28.87 -6.43 -30.36
CA MET A 1 28.87 -5.13 -31.03
C MET A 1 28.07 -4.15 -30.20
N VAL A 2 28.64 -2.98 -29.91
CA VAL A 2 27.97 -1.92 -29.16
C VAL A 2 27.69 -0.76 -30.10
N ALA A 3 26.45 -0.31 -30.16
CA ALA A 3 26.08 0.87 -30.93
C ALA A 3 26.30 2.13 -30.10
N VAL A 4 27.01 3.13 -30.63
CA VAL A 4 27.18 4.42 -29.95
C VAL A 4 26.59 5.52 -30.83
N VAL A 5 25.58 6.22 -30.33
CA VAL A 5 24.81 7.23 -31.07
C VAL A 5 24.91 8.57 -30.36
N GLY A 6 25.25 9.62 -31.09
CA GLY A 6 25.39 10.99 -30.56
C GLY A 6 26.78 11.57 -30.81
N ASP A 7 27.09 12.68 -30.15
CA ASP A 7 28.38 13.34 -30.23
C ASP A 7 28.81 13.95 -28.88
N GLY A 8 29.96 14.63 -28.89
CA GLY A 8 30.43 15.38 -27.73
C GLY A 8 31.30 14.58 -26.74
N PRO A 9 31.61 15.19 -25.57
CA PRO A 9 32.61 14.64 -24.66
C PRO A 9 32.16 13.36 -23.94
N ALA A 10 30.85 13.09 -23.84
CA ALA A 10 30.33 11.85 -23.28
C ALA A 10 30.64 10.65 -24.20
N VAL A 11 30.41 10.80 -25.51
CA VAL A 11 30.72 9.75 -26.50
C VAL A 11 32.19 9.35 -26.42
N GLY A 12 33.12 10.31 -26.40
CA GLY A 12 34.54 10.00 -26.30
C GLY A 12 34.93 9.26 -25.01
N ALA A 13 34.21 9.47 -23.90
CA ALA A 13 34.43 8.72 -22.66
C ALA A 13 33.89 7.28 -22.76
N VAL A 14 32.71 7.10 -23.37
CA VAL A 14 32.11 5.78 -23.64
C VAL A 14 33.03 4.96 -24.57
N GLU A 15 33.47 5.54 -25.68
CA GLU A 15 34.38 4.88 -26.63
C GLU A 15 35.69 4.44 -25.96
N SER A 16 36.22 5.26 -25.04
CA SER A 16 37.42 4.91 -24.27
C SER A 16 37.19 3.68 -23.38
N ALA A 17 36.06 3.63 -22.66
CA ALA A 17 35.71 2.49 -21.81
C ALA A 17 35.47 1.20 -22.62
N LEU A 18 34.84 1.32 -23.80
CA LEU A 18 34.59 0.19 -24.70
C LEU A 18 35.86 -0.34 -25.37
N ALA A 19 36.84 0.53 -25.64
CA ALA A 19 38.14 0.12 -26.16
C ALA A 19 38.89 -0.78 -25.16
N ASP A 20 38.78 -0.50 -23.86
CA ASP A 20 39.40 -1.29 -22.79
C ASP A 20 38.85 -2.72 -22.68
N CYS A 21 37.63 -2.97 -23.17
CA CYS A 21 37.02 -4.31 -23.22
C CYS A 21 36.98 -4.93 -24.63
N ALA A 22 37.66 -4.31 -25.61
CA ALA A 22 37.70 -4.74 -27.00
C ALA A 22 36.32 -4.91 -27.67
N ALA A 23 35.32 -4.12 -27.24
CA ALA A 23 34.00 -4.13 -27.85
C ALA A 23 34.04 -3.46 -29.23
N ALA A 24 33.51 -4.14 -30.25
CA ALA A 24 33.37 -3.57 -31.59
C ALA A 24 32.23 -2.54 -31.61
N ILE A 25 32.54 -1.31 -32.05
CA ILE A 25 31.57 -0.21 -32.16
C ILE A 25 30.89 -0.26 -33.54
N THR A 26 29.58 -0.02 -33.57
CA THR A 26 28.78 0.03 -34.80
C THR A 26 27.85 1.24 -34.83
N ASP A 27 27.36 1.56 -36.03
CA ASP A 27 26.40 2.63 -36.25
C ASP A 27 24.97 2.05 -36.15
N GLY A 28 24.19 2.53 -35.17
CA GLY A 28 22.78 2.18 -35.02
C GLY A 28 22.49 1.01 -34.09
N VAL A 29 21.40 1.13 -33.33
CA VAL A 29 21.06 0.23 -32.21
C VAL A 29 20.35 -1.06 -32.61
N ALA A 30 19.88 -1.18 -33.86
CA ALA A 30 19.16 -2.36 -34.33
C ALA A 30 20.10 -3.56 -34.47
N GLY A 31 19.85 -4.62 -33.71
CA GLY A 31 20.66 -5.85 -33.75
C GLY A 31 22.05 -5.74 -33.11
N ALA A 32 22.31 -4.66 -32.35
CA ALA A 32 23.48 -4.57 -31.48
C ALA A 32 23.27 -5.35 -30.18
N ASP A 33 24.35 -5.75 -29.51
CA ASP A 33 24.26 -6.42 -28.20
C ASP A 33 23.91 -5.42 -27.08
N LEU A 34 24.24 -4.14 -27.30
CA LEU A 34 23.98 -3.02 -26.41
C LEU A 34 24.01 -1.72 -27.23
N GLY A 35 23.12 -0.77 -26.92
CA GLY A 35 23.18 0.60 -27.41
C GLY A 35 23.64 1.59 -26.33
N VAL A 36 24.33 2.64 -26.73
CA VAL A 36 24.56 3.85 -25.95
C VAL A 36 24.11 5.05 -26.77
N VAL A 37 23.23 5.88 -26.21
CA VAL A 37 22.76 7.10 -26.87
C VAL A 37 23.05 8.32 -26.00
N VAL A 38 23.68 9.33 -26.59
CA VAL A 38 23.97 10.62 -25.96
C VAL A 38 23.16 11.70 -26.68
N GLY A 39 22.44 12.51 -25.92
CA GLY A 39 21.72 13.66 -26.46
C GLY A 39 21.33 14.66 -25.38
N VAL A 40 20.75 15.78 -25.79
CA VAL A 40 20.20 16.77 -24.86
C VAL A 40 18.85 16.29 -24.33
N ALA A 41 18.58 16.51 -23.03
CA ALA A 41 17.30 16.15 -22.43
C ALA A 41 16.13 16.80 -23.19
N GLY A 42 15.08 16.03 -23.46
CA GLY A 42 13.91 16.47 -24.23
C GLY A 42 14.09 16.46 -25.77
N ALA A 43 15.30 16.21 -26.28
CA ALA A 43 15.52 16.08 -27.71
C ALA A 43 14.94 14.78 -28.26
N ALA A 44 14.31 14.84 -29.44
CA ALA A 44 13.68 13.68 -30.08
C ALA A 44 14.64 12.53 -30.41
N GLY A 45 15.95 12.82 -30.54
CA GLY A 45 16.97 11.82 -30.90
C GLY A 45 17.15 10.71 -29.86
N VAL A 46 17.15 11.04 -28.56
CA VAL A 46 17.27 10.06 -27.48
C VAL A 46 16.05 9.14 -27.47
N ARG A 47 14.85 9.75 -27.44
CA ARG A 47 13.57 9.02 -27.43
C ARG A 47 13.39 8.14 -28.66
N GLY A 48 13.74 8.62 -29.86
CA GLY A 48 13.66 7.86 -31.11
C GLY A 48 14.63 6.67 -31.14
N THR A 49 15.85 6.85 -30.63
CA THR A 49 16.83 5.76 -30.50
C THR A 49 16.36 4.72 -29.49
N ALA A 50 15.80 5.16 -28.36
CA ALA A 50 15.24 4.26 -27.36
C ALA A 50 14.05 3.45 -27.87
N ALA A 51 13.16 4.07 -28.65
CA ALA A 51 12.06 3.37 -29.30
C ALA A 51 12.57 2.29 -30.27
N THR A 52 13.64 2.57 -31.01
CA THR A 52 14.27 1.62 -31.94
C THR A 52 14.93 0.47 -31.18
N ALA A 53 15.69 0.77 -30.12
CA ALA A 53 16.31 -0.24 -29.27
C ALA A 53 15.26 -1.21 -28.69
N ARG A 54 14.14 -0.68 -28.20
CA ARG A 54 13.00 -1.49 -27.71
C ARG A 54 12.39 -2.39 -28.79
N GLN A 55 12.22 -1.89 -30.02
CA GLN A 55 11.67 -2.69 -31.13
C GLN A 55 12.56 -3.87 -31.53
N HIS A 56 13.84 -3.83 -31.17
CA HIS A 56 14.83 -4.84 -31.51
C HIS A 56 15.36 -5.60 -30.28
N ASP A 57 14.71 -5.45 -29.11
CA ASP A 57 15.12 -6.06 -27.84
C ASP A 57 16.58 -5.76 -27.46
N THR A 58 17.08 -4.58 -27.84
CA THR A 58 18.45 -4.13 -27.54
C THR A 58 18.47 -3.40 -26.20
N PRO A 59 19.26 -3.83 -25.19
CA PRO A 59 19.52 -3.03 -23.99
C PRO A 59 20.16 -1.68 -24.35
N LEU A 60 19.91 -0.65 -23.55
CA LEU A 60 20.28 0.72 -23.89
C LEU A 60 20.80 1.49 -22.68
N VAL A 61 21.95 2.13 -22.82
CA VAL A 61 22.40 3.19 -21.91
C VAL A 61 22.06 4.54 -22.52
N THR A 62 21.31 5.38 -21.82
CA THR A 62 21.05 6.77 -22.24
C THR A 62 21.97 7.72 -21.48
N VAL A 63 22.39 8.80 -22.12
CA VAL A 63 23.01 9.97 -21.50
C VAL A 63 22.25 11.20 -21.98
N GLU A 64 21.54 11.83 -21.06
CA GLU A 64 20.75 13.04 -21.29
C GLU A 64 21.47 14.23 -20.68
N VAL A 65 21.92 15.18 -21.51
CA VAL A 65 22.58 16.40 -21.07
C VAL A 65 21.54 17.41 -20.58
N GLY A 66 21.73 17.96 -19.39
CA GLY A 66 20.89 18.99 -18.77
C GLY A 66 19.52 18.51 -18.30
N GLY A 67 19.39 17.22 -17.96
CA GLY A 67 18.13 16.64 -17.51
C GLY A 67 18.11 15.12 -17.46
N LEU A 68 16.92 14.56 -17.23
CA LEU A 68 16.68 13.12 -17.09
C LEU A 68 15.25 12.79 -17.55
N GLY A 69 15.04 11.62 -18.16
CA GLY A 69 13.71 11.14 -18.54
C GLY A 69 13.01 12.03 -19.55
N GLY A 70 13.77 12.69 -20.43
CA GLY A 70 13.24 13.66 -21.39
C GLY A 70 12.83 15.01 -20.79
N VAL A 71 13.12 15.25 -19.51
CA VAL A 71 12.79 16.49 -18.80
C VAL A 71 14.06 17.31 -18.55
N PRO A 72 14.14 18.56 -19.00
CA PRO A 72 15.20 19.49 -18.60
C PRO A 72 15.11 19.82 -17.10
N LEU A 73 16.21 19.66 -16.36
CA LEU A 73 16.27 19.85 -14.91
C LEU A 73 17.46 20.74 -14.55
N ALA A 74 17.22 21.78 -13.74
CA ALA A 74 18.23 22.80 -13.46
C ALA A 74 19.32 22.31 -12.50
N ASP A 75 19.01 21.29 -11.71
CA ASP A 75 19.86 20.64 -10.71
C ASP A 75 20.59 19.39 -11.24
N VAL A 76 20.35 19.01 -12.50
CA VAL A 76 20.95 17.82 -13.13
C VAL A 76 21.75 18.22 -14.36
N ASP A 77 23.08 18.13 -14.25
CA ASP A 77 23.98 18.39 -15.38
C ASP A 77 23.84 17.32 -16.46
N ALA A 78 23.69 16.05 -16.07
CA ALA A 78 23.35 14.98 -17.00
C ALA A 78 22.77 13.76 -16.29
N GLY A 79 21.75 13.15 -16.89
CA GLY A 79 21.19 11.87 -16.46
C GLY A 79 21.75 10.71 -17.27
N VAL A 80 22.17 9.64 -16.62
CA VAL A 80 22.59 8.38 -17.25
C VAL A 80 21.65 7.28 -16.82
N ALA A 81 21.08 6.48 -17.73
CA ALA A 81 20.20 5.37 -17.36
C ALA A 81 20.54 4.10 -18.13
N LEU A 82 20.60 2.96 -17.45
CA LEU A 82 20.65 1.64 -18.06
C LEU A 82 19.25 1.04 -18.14
N LEU A 83 18.80 0.77 -19.36
CA LEU A 83 17.46 0.28 -19.67
C LEU A 83 17.58 -1.06 -20.41
N SER A 84 16.60 -1.95 -20.22
CA SER A 84 16.63 -3.25 -20.88
C SER A 84 15.23 -3.77 -21.21
N PRO A 85 15.08 -4.71 -22.16
CA PRO A 85 13.80 -5.35 -22.45
C PRO A 85 13.21 -6.08 -21.24
N ALA A 86 14.06 -6.61 -20.35
CA ALA A 86 13.66 -7.31 -19.14
C ALA A 86 13.32 -6.36 -17.96
N GLY A 87 13.43 -5.04 -18.15
CA GLY A 87 13.25 -4.05 -17.09
C GLY A 87 12.48 -2.81 -17.55
N PRO A 88 12.77 -1.63 -16.98
CA PRO A 88 12.17 -0.37 -17.41
C PRO A 88 12.69 0.01 -18.80
N CYS A 89 11.79 0.60 -19.62
CA CYS A 89 12.18 1.24 -20.87
C CYS A 89 12.28 2.77 -20.68
N PHE A 90 12.69 3.49 -21.73
CA PHE A 90 12.85 4.95 -21.65
C PHE A 90 11.54 5.67 -21.34
N GLU A 91 10.40 5.17 -21.83
CA GLU A 91 9.09 5.75 -21.50
C GLU A 91 8.71 5.51 -20.03
N CYS A 92 9.14 4.39 -19.42
CA CYS A 92 8.99 4.19 -17.98
C CYS A 92 9.77 5.26 -17.21
N LEU A 93 11.03 5.52 -17.59
CA LEU A 93 11.83 6.58 -16.99
C LEU A 93 11.16 7.95 -17.15
N CYS A 94 10.70 8.29 -18.35
CA CYS A 94 9.95 9.53 -18.58
C CYS A 94 8.74 9.65 -17.65
N GLN A 95 7.90 8.61 -17.58
CA GLN A 95 6.69 8.62 -16.76
C GLN A 95 7.00 8.75 -15.27
N ARG A 96 8.05 8.09 -14.77
CA ARG A 96 8.47 8.17 -13.37
C ARG A 96 9.00 9.56 -13.01
N VAL A 97 9.83 10.14 -13.87
CA VAL A 97 10.32 11.51 -13.68
C VAL A 97 9.17 12.51 -13.69
N GLU A 98 8.20 12.37 -14.59
CA GLU A 98 7.02 13.25 -14.63
C GLU A 98 6.10 13.07 -13.42
N ALA A 99 5.94 11.83 -12.93
CA ALA A 99 5.14 11.49 -11.74
C ALA A 99 5.66 12.16 -10.45
N ALA A 100 6.96 12.47 -10.39
CA ALA A 100 7.56 13.24 -9.31
C ALA A 100 7.32 14.76 -9.40
N ALA A 101 6.54 15.23 -10.40
CA ALA A 101 6.20 16.63 -10.63
C ALA A 101 7.42 17.59 -10.58
N PRO A 102 8.45 17.36 -11.43
CA PRO A 102 9.72 18.03 -11.30
C PRO A 102 9.64 19.51 -11.70
N SER A 103 10.49 20.33 -11.07
CA SER A 103 10.70 21.71 -11.49
C SER A 103 11.53 21.75 -12.78
N ARG A 104 10.87 22.04 -13.91
CA ARG A 104 11.51 22.06 -15.23
C ARG A 104 12.42 23.28 -15.42
N ALA A 105 13.58 23.05 -16.02
CA ALA A 105 14.43 24.12 -16.53
C ALA A 105 13.93 24.66 -17.88
N ASP A 106 14.25 25.92 -18.19
CA ASP A 106 13.94 26.54 -19.48
C ASP A 106 14.75 25.90 -20.63
N ASP A 107 16.03 25.60 -20.37
CA ASP A 107 16.97 25.01 -21.31
C ASP A 107 17.72 23.84 -20.66
N ALA A 108 17.94 22.77 -21.44
CA ALA A 108 18.80 21.67 -21.04
C ALA A 108 20.25 21.97 -21.43
N ALA A 109 21.11 22.21 -20.44
CA ALA A 109 22.51 22.53 -20.64
C ALA A 109 23.37 22.05 -19.46
N ALA A 110 24.62 21.72 -19.75
CA ALA A 110 25.64 21.43 -18.74
C ALA A 110 27.04 21.74 -19.27
N ASP A 111 27.99 21.84 -18.34
CA ASP A 111 29.39 22.07 -18.71
C ASP A 111 30.05 20.80 -19.31
N ARG A 112 31.13 21.01 -20.07
CA ARG A 112 31.82 19.89 -20.75
C ARG A 112 32.43 18.87 -19.78
N PRO A 113 33.01 19.27 -18.62
CA PRO A 113 33.46 18.32 -17.60
C PRO A 113 32.35 17.40 -17.07
N ALA A 114 31.18 17.92 -16.70
CA ALA A 114 30.06 17.12 -16.19
C ALA A 114 29.55 16.14 -17.25
N VAL A 115 29.39 16.60 -18.50
CA VAL A 115 28.99 15.71 -19.62
C VAL A 115 30.05 14.61 -19.86
N ARG A 116 31.34 14.92 -19.70
CA ARG A 116 32.41 13.90 -19.79
C ARG A 116 32.31 12.88 -18.66
N LEU A 117 32.03 13.32 -17.44
CA LEU A 117 31.84 12.44 -16.28
C LEU A 117 30.62 11.52 -16.50
N ALA A 118 29.51 12.06 -16.99
CA ALA A 118 28.34 11.28 -17.35
C ALA A 118 28.66 10.20 -18.39
N GLY A 119 29.45 10.54 -19.43
CA GLY A 119 29.94 9.55 -20.39
C GLY A 119 30.83 8.47 -19.77
N ALA A 120 31.61 8.79 -18.73
CA ALA A 120 32.41 7.80 -18.02
C ALA A 120 31.52 6.84 -17.21
N HIS A 121 30.49 7.34 -16.53
CA HIS A 121 29.47 6.52 -15.88
C HIS A 121 28.73 5.63 -16.89
N ALA A 122 28.32 6.19 -18.02
CA ALA A 122 27.67 5.44 -19.10
C ALA A 122 28.58 4.34 -19.68
N GLY A 123 29.86 4.64 -19.90
CA GLY A 123 30.85 3.67 -20.36
C GLY A 123 31.03 2.53 -19.34
N ARG A 124 31.04 2.84 -18.05
CA ARG A 124 31.11 1.83 -16.99
C ARG A 124 29.86 0.94 -16.97
N LEU A 125 28.67 1.53 -16.95
CA LEU A 125 27.40 0.79 -17.01
C LEU A 125 27.32 -0.09 -18.26
N ALA A 126 27.80 0.40 -19.41
CA ALA A 126 27.85 -0.38 -20.64
C ALA A 126 28.77 -1.60 -20.53
N VAL A 127 29.97 -1.44 -19.94
CA VAL A 127 30.89 -2.56 -19.70
C VAL A 127 30.29 -3.58 -18.71
N ASP A 128 29.66 -3.10 -17.64
CA ASP A 128 29.04 -3.97 -16.65
C ASP A 128 27.82 -4.70 -17.23
N ALA A 129 27.04 -4.07 -18.11
CA ALA A 129 25.94 -4.69 -18.85
C ALA A 129 26.45 -5.81 -19.79
N LEU A 130 27.54 -5.57 -20.54
CA LEU A 130 28.17 -6.59 -21.39
C LEU A 130 28.71 -7.79 -20.60
N ARG A 131 29.06 -7.58 -19.33
CA ARG A 131 29.50 -8.63 -18.40
C ARG A 131 28.36 -9.33 -17.68
N GLY A 132 27.12 -8.86 -17.82
CA GLY A 132 25.96 -9.37 -17.10
C GLY A 132 25.99 -9.04 -15.59
N THR A 133 26.71 -7.98 -15.19
CA THR A 133 26.82 -7.55 -13.78
C THR A 133 26.10 -6.25 -13.49
N ALA A 134 25.45 -5.64 -14.48
CA ALA A 134 24.67 -4.43 -14.29
C ALA A 134 23.20 -4.75 -14.01
N SER A 135 22.57 -3.89 -13.21
CA SER A 135 21.15 -3.96 -12.89
C SER A 135 20.37 -3.05 -13.83
N PRO A 136 19.46 -3.57 -14.68
CA PRO A 136 18.55 -2.73 -15.43
C PRO A 136 17.74 -1.83 -14.51
N GLY A 137 17.53 -0.57 -14.91
CA GLY A 137 16.88 0.44 -14.10
C GLY A 137 17.84 1.30 -13.27
N THR A 138 19.15 1.04 -13.28
CA THR A 138 20.11 1.96 -12.67
C THR A 138 20.09 3.32 -13.39
N VAL A 139 19.92 4.39 -12.61
CA VAL A 139 19.94 5.78 -13.05
C VAL A 139 20.99 6.54 -12.23
N ILE A 140 21.78 7.38 -12.90
CA ILE A 140 22.79 8.23 -12.27
C ILE A 140 22.54 9.68 -12.69
N GLU A 141 22.28 10.56 -11.74
CA GLU A 141 22.26 12.00 -11.95
C GLU A 141 23.63 12.57 -11.61
N VAL A 142 24.30 13.14 -12.62
CA VAL A 142 25.49 13.92 -12.39
C VAL A 142 25.07 15.30 -11.86
N PRO A 143 25.60 15.75 -10.70
CA PRO A 143 26.80 15.19 -10.07
C PRO A 143 26.62 14.21 -8.87
N HIS A 144 25.43 14.03 -8.27
CA HIS A 144 25.34 13.43 -6.93
C HIS A 144 24.14 12.50 -6.62
N ALA A 145 23.55 11.77 -7.57
CA ALA A 145 22.57 10.74 -7.20
C ALA A 145 22.71 9.44 -8.01
N GLU A 146 22.54 8.30 -7.32
CA GLU A 146 22.26 7.00 -7.92
C GLU A 146 20.86 6.58 -7.50
N ARG A 147 20.06 6.09 -8.45
CA ARG A 147 18.64 5.76 -8.26
C ARG A 147 18.31 4.46 -9.00
N THR A 148 17.19 3.86 -8.64
CA THR A 148 16.65 2.69 -9.35
C THR A 148 15.25 3.01 -9.85
N VAL A 149 15.04 2.93 -11.16
CA VAL A 149 13.71 3.17 -11.75
C VAL A 149 12.95 1.87 -11.93
N ALA A 150 11.76 1.79 -11.34
CA ALA A 150 10.85 0.66 -11.53
C ALA A 150 10.09 0.80 -12.88
N PRO A 151 9.82 -0.32 -13.58
CA PRO A 151 9.01 -0.26 -14.79
C PRO A 151 7.60 0.27 -14.51
N VAL A 152 6.96 0.92 -15.48
CA VAL A 152 5.62 1.50 -15.26
C VAL A 152 4.53 0.50 -15.68
N PRO A 153 3.50 0.27 -14.84
CA PRO A 153 2.33 -0.54 -15.20
C PRO A 153 1.62 -0.01 -16.45
N GLY A 154 1.15 -0.92 -17.31
CA GLY A 154 0.48 -0.56 -18.57
C GLY A 154 1.38 0.10 -19.63
N CYS A 155 2.69 0.24 -19.38
CA CYS A 155 3.62 0.71 -20.40
C CYS A 155 3.69 -0.26 -21.58
N ALA A 156 3.92 0.23 -22.79
CA ALA A 156 4.02 -0.60 -24.00
C ALA A 156 5.22 -1.58 -24.01
N CYS A 157 6.13 -1.50 -23.03
CA CYS A 157 7.17 -2.50 -22.79
C CYS A 157 6.75 -3.62 -21.83
N ALA A 158 5.54 -3.55 -21.26
CA ALA A 158 5.03 -4.61 -20.41
C ALA A 158 4.77 -5.88 -21.22
N PRO A 159 4.97 -7.08 -20.63
CA PRO A 159 4.52 -8.31 -21.23
C PRO A 159 3.00 -8.28 -21.47
N ALA A 160 2.55 -9.01 -22.49
CA ALA A 160 1.15 -8.98 -22.92
C ALA A 160 0.20 -9.65 -21.92
N ASP A 161 0.69 -10.67 -21.19
CA ASP A 161 -0.09 -11.41 -20.20
C ASP A 161 0.37 -11.01 -18.80
N GLN A 162 -0.56 -10.50 -17.99
CA GLN A 162 -0.37 -10.30 -16.55
C GLN A 162 -1.06 -11.44 -15.82
N ASP A 163 -0.38 -11.99 -14.81
CA ASP A 163 -0.97 -13.00 -13.96
C ASP A 163 -2.02 -12.35 -13.04
N THR A 164 -3.23 -12.86 -13.13
CA THR A 164 -4.41 -12.37 -12.37
C THR A 164 -4.87 -13.38 -11.32
N ALA A 165 -4.19 -14.52 -11.20
CA ALA A 165 -4.50 -15.52 -10.20
C ALA A 165 -4.28 -14.94 -8.80
N VAL A 166 -5.19 -15.26 -7.87
CA VAL A 166 -5.06 -14.83 -6.48
C VAL A 166 -3.96 -15.67 -5.83
N PRO A 167 -2.87 -15.06 -5.33
CA PRO A 167 -1.76 -15.82 -4.78
C PRO A 167 -2.10 -16.26 -3.36
N ARG A 168 -1.90 -17.54 -3.07
CA ARG A 168 -2.13 -18.16 -1.75
C ARG A 168 -0.85 -18.63 -1.08
N ASP A 169 0.22 -18.71 -1.85
CA ASP A 169 1.50 -19.27 -1.43
C ASP A 169 2.57 -18.18 -1.32
N GLY A 170 3.68 -18.54 -0.68
CA GLY A 170 4.85 -17.69 -0.49
C GLY A 170 5.35 -17.78 0.95
N ALA A 171 6.60 -17.39 1.17
CA ALA A 171 7.16 -17.26 2.50
C ALA A 171 7.26 -15.77 2.81
N SER A 172 6.73 -15.34 3.96
CA SER A 172 6.87 -13.97 4.42
C SER A 172 8.34 -13.62 4.57
N LEU A 173 8.70 -12.41 4.17
CA LEU A 173 10.03 -11.90 4.37
C LEU A 173 10.16 -11.35 5.79
N PRO A 174 11.31 -11.54 6.45
CA PRO A 174 11.64 -10.78 7.65
C PRO A 174 11.58 -9.27 7.38
N LEU A 175 11.24 -8.48 8.40
CA LEU A 175 11.10 -7.02 8.29
C LEU A 175 12.32 -6.35 7.63
N ALA A 176 13.54 -6.77 7.95
CA ALA A 176 14.76 -6.21 7.37
C ALA A 176 14.85 -6.44 5.85
N ASP A 177 14.39 -7.60 5.37
CA ASP A 177 14.40 -7.94 3.94
C ASP A 177 13.26 -7.22 3.21
N ALA A 178 12.10 -7.08 3.85
CA ALA A 178 10.99 -6.26 3.33
C ALA A 178 11.41 -4.79 3.17
N LEU A 179 12.13 -4.22 4.15
CA LEU A 179 12.68 -2.87 4.08
C LEU A 179 13.69 -2.73 2.92
N ALA A 180 14.60 -3.69 2.78
CA ALA A 180 15.58 -3.68 1.69
C ALA A 180 14.91 -3.78 0.32
N ALA A 181 13.78 -4.50 0.21
CA ALA A 181 12.98 -4.60 -1.00
C ALA A 181 12.19 -3.31 -1.30
N ALA A 182 11.72 -2.61 -0.27
CA ALA A 182 10.95 -1.36 -0.40
C ALA A 182 11.83 -0.13 -0.64
N ASP A 183 13.06 -0.11 -0.14
CA ASP A 183 13.99 1.05 -0.21
C ASP A 183 14.16 1.62 -1.64
N PRO A 184 14.34 0.81 -2.70
CA PRO A 184 14.46 1.32 -4.06
C PRO A 184 13.17 1.96 -4.61
N LEU A 185 12.01 1.75 -3.97
CA LEU A 185 10.73 2.33 -4.36
C LEU A 185 10.50 3.72 -3.74
N VAL A 186 11.33 4.10 -2.76
CA VAL A 186 11.27 5.39 -2.07
C VAL A 186 12.33 6.34 -2.65
N ASP A 187 11.90 7.23 -3.55
CA ASP A 187 12.81 8.16 -4.22
C ASP A 187 12.05 9.39 -4.74
N ASP A 188 12.62 10.58 -4.51
CA ASP A 188 11.99 11.87 -4.81
C ASP A 188 11.94 12.24 -6.30
N ARG A 189 12.56 11.42 -7.18
CA ARG A 189 12.59 11.62 -8.63
C ARG A 189 11.90 10.50 -9.41
N VAL A 190 12.14 9.24 -9.01
CA VAL A 190 11.70 8.06 -9.77
C VAL A 190 10.92 7.04 -8.94
N GLY A 191 10.71 7.31 -7.65
CA GLY A 191 10.06 6.40 -6.72
C GLY A 191 8.56 6.21 -6.99
N ILE A 192 8.02 5.12 -6.45
CA ILE A 192 6.56 4.96 -6.26
C ILE A 192 6.12 5.81 -5.07
N VAL A 193 6.95 5.86 -4.04
CA VAL A 193 6.81 6.72 -2.87
C VAL A 193 7.85 7.83 -3.02
N SER A 194 7.41 9.06 -3.13
CA SER A 194 8.31 10.21 -3.34
C SER A 194 9.00 10.66 -2.06
N GLN A 195 8.37 10.45 -0.91
CA GLN A 195 8.91 10.88 0.37
C GLN A 195 8.34 10.03 1.50
N VAL A 196 9.18 9.73 2.50
CA VAL A 196 8.76 9.20 3.79
C VAL A 196 9.40 10.05 4.88
N GLY A 197 8.62 10.45 5.87
CA GLY A 197 9.08 11.31 6.95
C GLY A 197 8.50 10.90 8.28
N GLU A 198 9.35 10.88 9.30
CA GLU A 198 8.90 10.75 10.68
C GLU A 198 8.10 11.99 11.06
N ARG A 199 6.83 11.79 11.41
CA ARG A 199 5.93 12.86 11.84
C ARG A 199 6.06 13.10 13.34
N GLU A 200 6.13 12.01 14.11
CA GLU A 200 6.30 12.05 15.55
C GLU A 200 6.97 10.75 16.06
N SER A 201 7.75 10.84 17.13
CA SER A 201 8.45 9.69 17.76
C SER A 201 7.85 9.25 19.10
N PHE A 202 6.98 10.09 19.69
CA PHE A 202 6.47 9.88 21.05
C PHE A 202 5.01 10.30 21.17
N PRO A 203 4.12 9.47 21.74
CA PRO A 203 4.38 8.24 22.49
C PRO A 203 4.75 7.02 21.64
N THR A 204 4.67 7.08 20.32
CA THR A 204 5.07 5.99 19.44
C THR A 204 5.61 6.51 18.11
N PRO A 205 6.55 5.81 17.45
CA PRO A 205 6.96 6.11 16.09
C PRO A 205 5.77 6.19 15.14
N TYR A 206 5.66 7.32 14.44
CA TYR A 206 4.61 7.61 13.48
C TYR A 206 5.20 8.26 12.24
N TYR A 207 5.07 7.58 11.11
CA TYR A 207 5.59 7.99 9.82
C TYR A 207 4.47 8.37 8.87
N LEU A 208 4.74 9.34 8.01
CA LEU A 208 3.93 9.67 6.86
C LEU A 208 4.70 9.36 5.58
N ALA A 209 4.02 8.77 4.62
CA ALA A 209 4.54 8.51 3.28
C ALA A 209 3.70 9.25 2.23
N HIS A 210 4.38 9.76 1.21
CA HIS A 210 3.77 10.43 0.06
C HIS A 210 4.01 9.62 -1.22
N GLY A 211 2.95 9.17 -1.87
CA GLY A 211 3.00 8.49 -3.16
C GLY A 211 3.18 9.46 -4.34
N ALA A 212 3.91 9.04 -5.36
CA ALA A 212 4.06 9.78 -6.62
C ALA A 212 2.72 9.86 -7.40
N ASP A 213 2.58 10.85 -8.29
CA ASP A 213 1.38 10.99 -9.12
C ASP A 213 1.27 9.86 -10.16
N THR A 214 0.08 9.30 -10.28
CA THR A 214 -0.22 8.18 -11.20
C THR A 214 -1.05 8.61 -12.41
N SER A 215 -1.49 9.87 -12.46
CA SER A 215 -2.38 10.40 -13.51
C SER A 215 -1.81 10.27 -14.94
N GLY A 216 -0.48 10.21 -15.08
CA GLY A 216 0.19 10.04 -16.37
C GLY A 216 0.07 8.64 -16.98
N PHE A 217 -0.27 7.62 -16.18
CA PHE A 217 -0.28 6.23 -16.64
C PHE A 217 -1.40 5.35 -16.05
N SER A 218 -2.28 5.89 -15.22
CA SER A 218 -3.51 5.24 -14.73
C SER A 218 -4.75 6.04 -15.18
N ASP A 219 -5.92 5.39 -15.22
CA ASP A 219 -7.19 6.09 -15.46
C ASP A 219 -7.73 6.79 -14.19
N ALA A 220 -7.11 6.53 -13.04
CA ALA A 220 -7.37 7.18 -11.77
C ALA A 220 -6.07 7.63 -11.11
N THR A 221 -6.15 8.64 -10.24
CA THR A 221 -5.03 9.01 -9.37
C THR A 221 -5.14 8.19 -8.08
N ALA A 222 -4.16 7.32 -7.84
CA ALA A 222 -4.00 6.60 -6.59
C ALA A 222 -3.92 7.57 -5.39
N ALA A 223 -4.40 7.13 -4.22
CA ALA A 223 -4.27 7.92 -3.01
C ALA A 223 -2.78 8.08 -2.63
N GLN A 224 -2.35 9.33 -2.47
CA GLN A 224 -0.94 9.67 -2.31
C GLN A 224 -0.52 9.92 -0.86
N GLN A 225 -1.43 9.93 0.10
CA GLN A 225 -1.07 10.04 1.51
C GLN A 225 -1.11 8.65 2.11
N ALA A 226 -0.16 8.34 2.98
CA ALA A 226 -0.07 7.11 3.76
C ALA A 226 0.60 7.35 5.10
N ALA A 227 0.32 6.46 6.04
CA ALA A 227 0.67 6.54 7.44
C ALA A 227 1.09 5.17 7.96
N GLY A 228 1.98 5.17 8.93
CA GLY A 228 2.40 3.96 9.61
C GLY A 228 2.75 4.26 11.04
N VAL A 229 2.20 3.45 11.94
CA VAL A 229 2.44 3.54 13.38
C VAL A 229 2.79 2.16 13.90
N ASP A 230 3.83 2.10 14.71
CA ASP A 230 4.24 0.89 15.40
C ASP A 230 5.09 1.30 16.62
N GLN A 231 5.28 0.39 17.57
CA GLN A 231 6.19 0.64 18.69
C GLN A 231 7.67 0.72 18.26
N ASP A 232 8.01 0.07 17.15
CA ASP A 232 9.33 0.01 16.53
C ASP A 232 9.42 0.95 15.31
N TRP A 233 10.56 1.63 15.14
CA TRP A 233 10.73 2.62 14.08
C TRP A 233 10.77 2.00 12.68
N ASN A 234 11.41 0.83 12.55
CA ASN A 234 11.53 0.15 11.27
C ASN A 234 10.17 -0.42 10.84
N ALA A 235 9.41 -0.99 11.78
CA ALA A 235 8.05 -1.45 11.54
C ALA A 235 7.11 -0.29 11.19
N ALA A 236 7.17 0.84 11.92
CA ALA A 236 6.35 2.02 11.62
C ALA A 236 6.66 2.61 10.24
N TYR A 237 7.95 2.69 9.87
CA TYR A 237 8.37 3.10 8.53
C TYR A 237 7.83 2.14 7.46
N MET A 238 7.98 0.83 7.67
CA MET A 238 7.52 -0.17 6.70
C MET A 238 5.99 -0.18 6.56
N ARG A 239 5.23 0.03 7.65
CA ARG A 239 3.77 0.20 7.59
C ARG A 239 3.39 1.42 6.74
N ALA A 240 4.09 2.55 6.89
CA ALA A 240 3.82 3.76 6.11
C ALA A 240 4.11 3.56 4.61
N VAL A 241 5.23 2.93 4.28
CA VAL A 241 5.57 2.58 2.89
C VAL A 241 4.60 1.54 2.35
N GLY A 242 4.29 0.51 3.13
CA GLY A 242 3.37 -0.57 2.75
C GLY A 242 1.98 -0.04 2.41
N GLU A 243 1.40 0.83 3.25
CA GLU A 243 0.12 1.46 2.95
C GLU A 243 0.18 2.34 1.68
N ALA A 244 1.31 3.01 1.41
CA ALA A 244 1.49 3.75 0.17
C ALA A 244 1.52 2.83 -1.07
N LEU A 245 2.20 1.68 -0.98
CA LEU A 245 2.27 0.69 -2.06
C LEU A 245 0.92 -0.03 -2.27
N GLU A 246 0.17 -0.27 -1.20
CA GLU A 246 -1.19 -0.80 -1.24
C GLU A 246 -2.12 0.16 -2.00
N ARG A 247 -2.13 1.44 -1.60
CA ARG A 247 -2.93 2.50 -2.24
C ARG A 247 -2.53 2.72 -3.69
N TYR A 248 -1.22 2.66 -3.99
CA TYR A 248 -0.71 2.67 -5.36
C TYR A 248 -1.29 1.52 -6.17
N SER A 249 -1.21 0.29 -5.66
CA SER A 249 -1.69 -0.92 -6.34
C SER A 249 -3.19 -0.88 -6.60
N ALA A 250 -3.98 -0.39 -5.65
CA ALA A 250 -5.42 -0.25 -5.81
C ALA A 250 -5.83 0.85 -6.82
N GLY A 251 -4.99 1.88 -7.00
CA GLY A 251 -5.28 3.05 -7.84
C GLY A 251 -4.64 3.01 -9.24
N VAL A 252 -3.79 2.03 -9.52
CA VAL A 252 -3.16 1.86 -10.83
C VAL A 252 -3.92 0.81 -11.64
N TYR A 253 -4.85 1.29 -12.48
CA TYR A 253 -5.65 0.45 -13.35
C TYR A 253 -6.05 1.16 -14.64
N ARG A 254 -6.48 0.37 -15.63
CA ARG A 254 -7.13 0.86 -16.84
C ARG A 254 -8.55 0.34 -16.93
N THR A 255 -9.52 1.24 -17.00
CA THR A 255 -10.95 0.90 -17.08
C THR A 255 -11.29 0.03 -18.30
N ARG A 256 -10.52 0.18 -19.39
CA ARG A 256 -10.64 -0.64 -20.61
C ARG A 256 -10.22 -2.10 -20.43
N GLU A 257 -9.56 -2.45 -19.31
CA GLU A 257 -9.12 -3.81 -19.00
C GLU A 257 -10.16 -4.57 -18.17
N PHE A 258 -11.19 -3.89 -17.64
CA PHE A 258 -12.29 -4.54 -16.95
C PHE A 258 -13.23 -5.28 -17.91
N GLU A 259 -13.75 -6.42 -17.47
CA GLU A 259 -14.78 -7.13 -18.20
C GLU A 259 -16.13 -6.42 -18.05
N THR A 260 -17.01 -6.53 -19.04
CA THR A 260 -18.36 -5.94 -18.98
C THR A 260 -19.40 -7.02 -19.21
N HIS A 261 -20.16 -7.31 -18.15
CA HIS A 261 -21.23 -8.33 -18.15
C HIS A 261 -22.45 -7.82 -17.40
N THR A 262 -23.57 -8.53 -17.55
CA THR A 262 -24.79 -8.27 -16.77
C THR A 262 -24.62 -8.70 -15.30
N PRO A 263 -25.31 -8.08 -14.33
CA PRO A 263 -25.24 -8.46 -12.92
C PRO A 263 -25.68 -9.88 -12.55
N ASP A 264 -26.35 -10.59 -13.46
CA ASP A 264 -26.86 -11.95 -13.29
C ASP A 264 -25.97 -13.04 -13.93
N HIS A 265 -24.75 -12.69 -14.34
CA HIS A 265 -23.77 -13.65 -14.83
C HIS A 265 -23.46 -14.72 -13.76
N ASP A 266 -23.31 -15.99 -14.14
CA ASP A 266 -23.19 -17.11 -13.19
C ASP A 266 -22.01 -16.97 -12.22
N ALA A 267 -20.88 -16.44 -12.69
CA ALA A 267 -19.68 -16.19 -11.87
C ALA A 267 -19.72 -14.86 -11.11
N ALA A 268 -20.74 -14.01 -11.30
CA ALA A 268 -20.78 -12.68 -10.71
C ALA A 268 -21.21 -12.69 -9.25
N VAL A 269 -20.47 -11.96 -8.43
CA VAL A 269 -20.94 -11.55 -7.11
C VAL A 269 -21.80 -10.30 -7.28
N PRO A 270 -23.13 -10.40 -7.19
CA PRO A 270 -23.99 -9.30 -7.60
C PRO A 270 -23.80 -8.11 -6.65
N PRO A 271 -23.86 -6.85 -7.16
CA PRO A 271 -23.76 -5.66 -6.30
C PRO A 271 -24.80 -5.60 -5.17
N SER A 272 -25.91 -6.34 -5.30
CA SER A 272 -26.94 -6.48 -4.27
C SER A 272 -26.54 -7.35 -3.07
N ALA A 273 -25.50 -8.18 -3.19
CA ALA A 273 -24.93 -8.93 -2.07
C ALA A 273 -24.21 -8.00 -1.08
N PHE A 274 -23.74 -6.84 -1.55
CA PHE A 274 -23.05 -5.84 -0.73
C PHE A 274 -24.04 -4.93 -0.03
N VAL A 275 -23.65 -4.46 1.17
CA VAL A 275 -24.35 -3.37 1.86
C VAL A 275 -24.34 -2.11 0.98
N ARG A 276 -25.53 -1.61 0.66
CA ARG A 276 -25.74 -0.49 -0.27
C ARG A 276 -26.92 0.38 0.16
N PRO A 277 -26.99 1.64 -0.30
CA PRO A 277 -28.18 2.47 -0.15
C PRO A 277 -29.42 1.82 -0.77
N ALA A 278 -30.58 2.04 -0.17
CA ALA A 278 -31.85 1.50 -0.62
C ALA A 278 -32.28 1.94 -2.04
N SER A 279 -31.69 3.00 -2.60
CA SER A 279 -32.17 3.71 -3.79
C SER A 279 -31.33 3.56 -5.07
N GLY A 280 -30.36 2.64 -5.14
CA GLY A 280 -29.59 2.39 -6.37
C GLY A 280 -30.32 1.47 -7.35
N ALA A 281 -30.66 1.97 -8.55
CA ALA A 281 -31.08 1.12 -9.66
C ALA A 281 -29.87 0.33 -10.19
N ALA A 282 -30.02 -0.98 -10.39
CA ALA A 282 -29.00 -1.76 -11.09
C ALA A 282 -29.01 -1.35 -12.56
N GLY A 283 -27.87 -0.94 -13.09
CA GLY A 283 -27.69 -0.73 -14.53
C GLY A 283 -27.77 -2.06 -15.29
N ASP A 284 -28.04 -1.99 -16.59
CA ASP A 284 -28.14 -3.18 -17.46
C ASP A 284 -26.79 -3.94 -17.57
N THR A 285 -25.66 -3.26 -17.32
CA THR A 285 -24.31 -3.83 -17.36
C THR A 285 -23.45 -3.28 -16.23
N THR A 286 -22.48 -4.07 -15.77
CA THR A 286 -21.49 -3.71 -14.74
C THR A 286 -20.08 -4.03 -15.23
N GLN A 287 -19.08 -3.28 -14.75
CA GLN A 287 -17.66 -3.59 -14.97
C GLN A 287 -17.15 -4.52 -13.87
N TRP A 288 -16.37 -5.53 -14.27
CA TRP A 288 -15.94 -6.63 -13.43
C TRP A 288 -14.42 -6.78 -13.45
N VAL A 289 -13.87 -7.14 -12.31
CA VAL A 289 -12.50 -7.62 -12.13
C VAL A 289 -12.58 -9.11 -11.83
N ARG A 290 -11.66 -9.89 -12.41
CA ARG A 290 -11.55 -11.32 -12.08
C ARG A 290 -11.03 -11.47 -10.65
N GLY A 291 -11.60 -12.42 -9.94
CA GLY A 291 -11.19 -12.79 -8.62
C GLY A 291 -11.51 -14.25 -8.35
N GLU A 292 -11.49 -14.61 -7.09
CA GLU A 292 -11.64 -15.98 -6.63
C GLU A 292 -12.46 -16.02 -5.34
N HIS A 293 -13.30 -17.03 -5.19
CA HIS A 293 -13.90 -17.37 -3.92
C HIS A 293 -12.84 -18.05 -3.03
N LEU A 294 -12.45 -17.40 -1.94
CA LEU A 294 -11.26 -17.77 -1.18
C LEU A 294 -11.40 -19.10 -0.43
N GLN A 295 -12.61 -19.49 0.00
CA GLN A 295 -12.81 -20.80 0.61
C GLN A 295 -12.78 -21.96 -0.39
N THR A 296 -13.29 -21.78 -1.61
CA THR A 296 -13.48 -22.88 -2.58
C THR A 296 -12.44 -22.91 -3.70
N GLY A 297 -11.74 -21.81 -3.94
CA GLY A 297 -10.81 -21.63 -5.06
C GLY A 297 -11.48 -21.46 -6.42
N THR A 298 -12.79 -21.20 -6.46
CA THR A 298 -13.53 -21.05 -7.73
C THR A 298 -13.47 -19.62 -8.25
N ASP A 299 -13.29 -19.46 -9.55
CA ASP A 299 -13.32 -18.16 -10.23
C ASP A 299 -14.60 -17.37 -9.92
N ALA A 300 -14.43 -16.06 -9.73
CA ALA A 300 -15.50 -15.11 -9.49
C ALA A 300 -15.30 -13.83 -10.32
N LEU A 301 -16.39 -13.16 -10.65
CA LEU A 301 -16.39 -11.80 -11.17
C LEU A 301 -16.83 -10.86 -10.05
N LEU A 302 -15.94 -9.95 -9.68
CA LEU A 302 -16.14 -8.98 -8.60
C LEU A 302 -16.43 -7.60 -9.20
N PRO A 303 -17.41 -6.83 -8.68
CA PRO A 303 -17.70 -5.52 -9.22
C PRO A 303 -16.46 -4.61 -9.12
N ALA A 304 -15.97 -4.10 -10.25
CA ALA A 304 -14.76 -3.27 -10.29
C ALA A 304 -14.78 -2.11 -9.27
N PRO A 305 -15.89 -1.40 -9.05
CA PRO A 305 -15.93 -0.32 -8.05
C PRO A 305 -15.87 -0.77 -6.59
N ARG A 306 -15.91 -2.08 -6.30
CA ARG A 306 -15.63 -2.66 -4.99
C ARG A 306 -14.19 -3.16 -4.87
N VAL A 307 -13.50 -3.35 -6.00
CA VAL A 307 -12.16 -3.91 -6.06
C VAL A 307 -11.10 -2.81 -6.06
N VAL A 308 -11.15 -1.90 -7.03
CA VAL A 308 -10.13 -0.84 -7.18
C VAL A 308 -10.45 0.40 -6.33
N PHE A 309 -9.42 1.21 -6.03
CA PHE A 309 -9.56 2.44 -5.26
C PHE A 309 -8.62 3.54 -5.77
N PRO A 310 -9.13 4.75 -6.12
CA PRO A 310 -10.53 5.16 -6.06
C PRO A 310 -11.37 4.43 -7.13
N PRO A 311 -12.69 4.27 -6.91
CA PRO A 311 -13.55 3.56 -7.85
C PRO A 311 -13.65 4.31 -9.20
N PRO A 312 -13.87 3.61 -10.32
CA PRO A 312 -13.90 4.23 -11.66
C PRO A 312 -15.05 5.22 -11.86
N ASN A 313 -16.14 5.04 -11.12
CA ASN A 313 -17.28 5.94 -11.10
C ASN A 313 -17.53 6.40 -9.65
N PRO A 314 -17.44 7.70 -9.34
CA PRO A 314 -17.69 8.23 -7.98
C PRO A 314 -19.08 7.89 -7.44
N ASP A 315 -20.07 7.69 -8.32
CA ASP A 315 -21.45 7.38 -7.94
C ASP A 315 -21.65 5.89 -7.58
N SER A 316 -20.61 5.05 -7.71
CA SER A 316 -20.69 3.60 -7.50
C SER A 316 -20.89 3.17 -6.05
N GLY A 317 -20.84 4.11 -5.10
CA GLY A 317 -21.09 3.83 -3.69
C GLY A 317 -20.12 4.56 -2.77
N HIS A 318 -19.79 3.91 -1.66
CA HIS A 318 -18.96 4.44 -0.58
C HIS A 318 -17.51 3.96 -0.81
N PRO A 319 -16.60 4.83 -1.26
CA PRO A 319 -15.23 4.45 -1.53
C PRO A 319 -14.49 4.27 -0.20
N ILE A 320 -14.25 3.02 0.21
CA ILE A 320 -13.37 2.67 1.34
C ILE A 320 -12.22 1.79 0.87
N THR A 321 -11.13 1.88 1.62
CA THR A 321 -9.94 1.03 1.48
C THR A 321 -10.11 -0.34 2.13
N THR A 322 -11.19 -0.56 2.89
CA THR A 322 -11.41 -1.83 3.62
C THR A 322 -11.21 -3.07 2.76
N GLY A 323 -10.38 -3.96 3.26
CA GLY A 323 -10.02 -5.21 2.62
C GLY A 323 -8.92 -5.08 1.58
N LEU A 324 -8.32 -3.90 1.39
CA LEU A 324 -7.03 -3.84 0.73
C LEU A 324 -5.99 -4.49 1.65
N GLY A 325 -5.02 -5.15 1.05
CA GLY A 325 -3.91 -5.73 1.80
C GLY A 325 -2.66 -5.79 0.94
N LEU A 326 -1.53 -5.49 1.58
CA LEU A 326 -0.19 -5.66 1.03
C LEU A 326 0.57 -6.68 1.88
N GLY A 327 1.30 -7.58 1.23
CA GLY A 327 2.14 -8.56 1.88
C GLY A 327 3.41 -8.85 1.08
N THR A 328 4.34 -9.55 1.71
CA THR A 328 5.54 -10.09 1.04
C THR A 328 5.30 -11.47 0.41
N ALA A 329 4.15 -12.06 0.73
CA ALA A 329 3.60 -13.27 0.15
C ALA A 329 2.10 -13.11 -0.10
N GLY A 330 1.50 -13.98 -0.92
CA GLY A 330 0.07 -13.92 -1.21
C GLY A 330 -0.81 -14.13 0.03
N ALA A 331 -0.42 -15.07 0.89
CA ALA A 331 -1.11 -15.30 2.16
C ALA A 331 -1.07 -14.10 3.10
N ASP A 332 0.07 -13.41 3.20
CA ASP A 332 0.22 -12.19 4.01
C ASP A 332 -0.76 -11.10 3.53
N ALA A 333 -0.82 -10.86 2.21
CA ALA A 333 -1.68 -9.84 1.62
C ALA A 333 -3.17 -10.16 1.82
N LEU A 334 -3.55 -11.44 1.67
CA LEU A 334 -4.92 -11.90 1.90
C LEU A 334 -5.31 -11.81 3.39
N LEU A 335 -4.42 -12.19 4.31
CA LEU A 335 -4.65 -12.07 5.75
C LEU A 335 -4.85 -10.61 6.15
N SER A 336 -3.99 -9.71 5.67
CA SER A 336 -4.11 -8.26 5.93
C SER A 336 -5.49 -7.72 5.54
N GLY A 337 -5.94 -7.99 4.31
CA GLY A 337 -7.27 -7.57 3.87
C GLY A 337 -8.42 -8.27 4.60
N LEU A 338 -8.28 -9.56 4.93
CA LEU A 338 -9.33 -10.33 5.59
C LEU A 338 -9.52 -9.90 7.05
N TYR A 339 -8.44 -9.69 7.79
CA TYR A 339 -8.49 -9.17 9.16
C TYR A 339 -9.13 -7.79 9.21
N GLU A 340 -8.79 -6.89 8.27
CA GLU A 340 -9.42 -5.56 8.25
C GLU A 340 -10.93 -5.67 8.02
N VAL A 341 -11.38 -6.53 7.10
CA VAL A 341 -12.82 -6.74 6.86
C VAL A 341 -13.53 -7.26 8.12
N ILE A 342 -12.92 -8.21 8.83
CA ILE A 342 -13.46 -8.77 10.09
C ILE A 342 -13.49 -7.71 11.19
N GLU A 343 -12.43 -6.91 11.33
CA GLU A 343 -12.33 -5.82 12.28
C GLU A 343 -13.46 -4.80 12.07
N ARG A 344 -13.64 -4.33 10.83
CA ARG A 344 -14.67 -3.33 10.51
C ARG A 344 -16.08 -3.89 10.72
N ASP A 345 -16.32 -5.15 10.37
CA ASP A 345 -17.60 -5.80 10.64
C ASP A 345 -17.88 -5.88 12.15
N ALA A 346 -16.98 -6.49 12.93
CA ALA A 346 -17.17 -6.71 14.35
C ALA A 346 -17.33 -5.40 15.14
N THR A 347 -16.51 -4.38 14.84
CA THR A 347 -16.61 -3.06 15.50
C THR A 347 -17.93 -2.35 15.19
N MET A 348 -18.44 -2.43 13.96
CA MET A 348 -19.76 -1.87 13.62
C MET A 348 -20.90 -2.61 14.31
N LEU A 349 -20.86 -3.94 14.33
CA LEU A 349 -21.87 -4.77 15.00
C LEU A 349 -21.89 -4.54 16.52
N ALA A 350 -20.71 -4.47 17.14
CA ALA A 350 -20.56 -4.15 18.56
C ALA A 350 -21.09 -2.75 18.87
N TRP A 351 -20.72 -1.74 18.07
CA TRP A 351 -21.12 -0.36 18.33
C TRP A 351 -22.64 -0.16 18.17
N TYR A 352 -23.23 -0.63 17.07
CA TYR A 352 -24.65 -0.42 16.75
C TYR A 352 -25.57 -1.51 17.33
N SER A 353 -25.30 -1.94 18.55
CA SER A 353 -26.15 -2.85 19.32
C SER A 353 -26.13 -2.53 20.82
N THR A 354 -26.80 -3.35 21.62
CA THR A 354 -26.69 -3.37 23.08
C THR A 354 -25.47 -4.17 23.58
N PHE A 355 -24.55 -4.56 22.70
CA PHE A 355 -23.34 -5.26 23.09
C PHE A 355 -22.52 -4.40 24.06
N GLU A 356 -22.10 -5.01 25.16
CA GLU A 356 -21.25 -4.42 26.19
C GLU A 356 -19.91 -5.17 26.17
N PRO A 357 -18.82 -4.55 25.66
CA PRO A 357 -17.54 -5.23 25.53
C PRO A 357 -16.93 -5.58 26.88
N LEU A 358 -16.20 -6.70 26.93
CA LEU A 358 -15.35 -7.07 28.06
C LEU A 358 -14.04 -6.30 27.98
N ALA A 359 -13.54 -5.79 29.11
CA ALA A 359 -12.16 -5.28 29.15
C ALA A 359 -11.15 -6.43 29.10
N LEU A 360 -10.00 -6.19 28.49
CA LEU A 360 -8.89 -7.15 28.46
C LEU A 360 -7.77 -6.74 29.42
N ALA A 361 -7.32 -7.69 30.22
CA ALA A 361 -6.08 -7.57 30.98
C ALA A 361 -4.92 -8.15 30.17
N VAL A 362 -4.11 -7.26 29.60
CA VAL A 362 -2.86 -7.63 28.93
C VAL A 362 -1.73 -7.62 29.96
N PRO A 363 -0.94 -8.71 30.09
CA PRO A 363 0.12 -8.80 31.08
C PRO A 363 1.18 -7.72 30.85
N LEU A 364 1.76 -7.21 31.95
CA LEU A 364 2.94 -6.36 31.89
C LEU A 364 4.19 -7.25 31.96
N PRO A 365 5.26 -6.96 31.18
CA PRO A 365 6.48 -7.73 31.20
C PRO A 365 7.04 -7.86 32.61
N SER A 366 7.64 -9.02 32.89
CA SER A 366 8.58 -9.17 34.00
C SER A 366 9.95 -8.63 33.57
N ASP A 367 10.76 -8.10 34.50
CA ASP A 367 12.13 -7.61 34.26
C ASP A 367 13.14 -8.71 33.76
N THR A 368 12.65 -9.88 33.33
CA THR A 368 13.45 -11.10 33.10
C THR A 368 13.17 -11.84 31.78
N ALA A 369 12.31 -11.33 30.90
CA ALA A 369 12.01 -11.95 29.60
C ALA A 369 12.66 -11.16 28.44
N ASP A 370 13.02 -11.86 27.35
CA ASP A 370 13.50 -11.23 26.11
C ASP A 370 12.40 -10.32 25.53
N ASP A 371 12.75 -9.07 25.19
CA ASP A 371 11.86 -8.00 24.71
C ASP A 371 11.37 -8.27 23.26
N ASP A 372 10.49 -9.26 22.99
CA ASP A 372 10.05 -9.54 21.60
C ASP A 372 8.63 -10.17 21.46
N THR A 373 7.73 -10.06 22.46
CA THR A 373 6.34 -10.57 22.32
C THR A 373 5.31 -9.46 22.04
N PRO A 374 4.13 -9.78 21.46
CA PRO A 374 3.05 -8.80 21.30
C PRO A 374 2.56 -8.19 22.62
N ALA A 375 2.52 -8.95 23.72
CA ALA A 375 2.23 -8.40 25.05
C ALA A 375 3.27 -7.36 25.51
N ASP A 376 4.56 -7.60 25.23
CA ASP A 376 5.62 -6.64 25.55
C ASP A 376 5.47 -5.36 24.74
N ALA A 377 5.08 -5.50 23.46
CA ALA A 377 4.77 -4.39 22.56
C ALA A 377 3.64 -3.52 23.11
N PHE A 378 2.51 -4.15 23.44
CA PHE A 378 1.38 -3.49 24.08
C PHE A 378 1.80 -2.77 25.37
N ALA A 379 2.56 -3.44 26.23
CA ALA A 379 2.99 -2.88 27.50
C ALA A 379 3.96 -1.69 27.32
N ALA A 380 4.84 -1.74 26.31
CA ALA A 380 5.72 -0.63 25.97
C ALA A 380 4.91 0.61 25.54
N LEU A 381 3.97 0.43 24.62
CA LEU A 381 3.05 1.50 24.19
C LEU A 381 2.23 2.03 25.36
N ALA A 382 1.68 1.16 26.21
CA ALA A 382 0.89 1.56 27.36
C ALA A 382 1.71 2.36 28.39
N ARG A 383 3.00 2.02 28.59
CA ARG A 383 3.92 2.82 29.41
C ARG A 383 4.15 4.21 28.81
N ARG A 384 4.36 4.32 27.49
CA ARG A 384 4.56 5.59 26.79
C ARG A 384 3.28 6.44 26.81
N ALA A 385 2.11 5.83 26.62
CA ALA A 385 0.80 6.48 26.76
C ALA A 385 0.59 7.09 28.16
N ARG A 386 0.94 6.37 29.23
CA ARG A 386 0.85 6.89 30.61
C ARG A 386 1.74 8.11 30.84
N ALA A 387 2.87 8.22 30.17
CA ALA A 387 3.73 9.41 30.24
C ALA A 387 3.08 10.63 29.57
N GLU A 388 2.16 10.44 28.63
CA GLU A 388 1.25 11.48 28.08
C GLU A 388 -0.01 11.71 28.94
N SER A 389 -0.03 11.14 30.15
CA SER A 389 -1.19 11.10 31.06
C SER A 389 -2.43 10.40 30.48
N LEU A 390 -2.23 9.49 29.53
CA LEU A 390 -3.30 8.67 28.97
C LEU A 390 -3.50 7.41 29.79
N SER A 391 -4.77 7.11 30.06
CA SER A 391 -5.24 5.78 30.44
C SER A 391 -5.50 4.96 29.19
N VAL A 392 -5.27 3.65 29.27
CA VAL A 392 -5.45 2.71 28.17
C VAL A 392 -6.50 1.68 28.59
N THR A 393 -7.54 1.51 27.77
CA THR A 393 -8.63 0.57 28.03
C THR A 393 -8.85 -0.31 26.80
N PRO A 394 -8.29 -1.53 26.79
CA PRO A 394 -8.54 -2.55 25.76
C PRO A 394 -9.90 -3.23 25.98
N LEU A 395 -10.64 -3.44 24.90
CA LEU A 395 -12.02 -3.89 24.89
C LEU A 395 -12.19 -4.96 23.80
N LEU A 396 -12.75 -6.11 24.17
CA LEU A 396 -13.05 -7.20 23.24
C LEU A 396 -14.33 -6.89 22.46
N CYS A 397 -14.20 -6.74 21.15
CA CYS A 397 -15.29 -6.46 20.22
C CYS A 397 -15.67 -7.65 19.32
N THR A 398 -15.03 -8.81 19.48
CA THR A 398 -15.35 -10.06 18.74
C THR A 398 -16.85 -10.36 18.75
N GLN A 399 -17.36 -10.79 17.60
CA GLN A 399 -18.78 -11.12 17.40
C GLN A 399 -18.94 -12.61 17.04
N ASP A 400 -19.63 -12.93 15.94
CA ASP A 400 -19.92 -14.29 15.49
C ASP A 400 -18.79 -14.93 14.66
N VAL A 401 -17.93 -14.13 14.02
CA VAL A 401 -16.68 -14.63 13.43
C VAL A 401 -15.68 -14.87 14.56
N ASP A 402 -15.23 -16.12 14.72
CA ASP A 402 -14.34 -16.55 15.82
C ASP A 402 -12.88 -16.12 15.60
N VAL A 403 -12.69 -14.81 15.47
CA VAL A 403 -11.40 -14.12 15.36
C VAL A 403 -11.40 -12.99 16.39
N PRO A 404 -10.36 -12.89 17.25
CA PRO A 404 -10.21 -11.77 18.16
C PRO A 404 -10.24 -10.42 17.43
N VAL A 405 -11.14 -9.54 17.87
CA VAL A 405 -11.18 -8.13 17.45
C VAL A 405 -11.12 -7.28 18.69
N VAL A 406 -10.07 -6.46 18.81
CA VAL A 406 -9.81 -5.64 19.99
C VAL A 406 -9.92 -4.18 19.60
N ALA A 407 -10.68 -3.41 20.38
CA ALA A 407 -10.64 -1.96 20.35
C ALA A 407 -9.85 -1.45 21.56
N VAL A 408 -8.99 -0.46 21.38
CA VAL A 408 -8.27 0.18 22.49
C VAL A 408 -8.60 1.65 22.53
N ALA A 409 -9.16 2.09 23.66
CA ALA A 409 -9.39 3.51 23.92
C ALA A 409 -8.22 4.10 24.72
N VAL A 410 -7.70 5.23 24.26
CA VAL A 410 -6.76 6.08 25.02
C VAL A 410 -7.49 7.33 25.48
N HIS A 411 -7.42 7.65 26.78
CA HIS A 411 -8.20 8.75 27.34
C HIS A 411 -7.55 9.47 28.51
N ARG A 412 -7.91 10.74 28.69
CA ARG A 412 -7.43 11.63 29.76
C ARG A 412 -8.37 12.80 30.00
N GLU A 413 -8.06 13.64 30.98
CA GLU A 413 -8.85 14.84 31.29
C GLU A 413 -8.58 16.03 30.35
N ALA A 414 -7.37 16.15 29.80
CA ALA A 414 -7.00 17.24 28.89
C ALA A 414 -7.29 16.90 27.43
N TRP A 415 -7.68 17.88 26.62
CA TRP A 415 -7.91 17.66 25.19
C TRP A 415 -6.61 17.26 24.43
N PRO A 416 -6.63 16.34 23.44
CA PRO A 416 -7.72 15.41 23.13
C PRO A 416 -7.93 14.44 24.30
N GLN A 417 -9.18 14.32 24.74
CA GLN A 417 -9.56 13.53 25.92
C GLN A 417 -9.78 12.07 25.61
N PHE A 418 -10.01 11.72 24.34
CA PHE A 418 -10.32 10.36 23.91
C PHE A 418 -9.92 10.14 22.45
N ALA A 419 -9.35 8.98 22.17
CA ALA A 419 -9.20 8.40 20.83
C ALA A 419 -9.32 6.88 20.93
N VAL A 420 -9.59 6.22 19.81
CA VAL A 420 -9.73 4.76 19.74
C VAL A 420 -9.02 4.25 18.50
N GLY A 421 -8.51 3.02 18.56
CA GLY A 421 -8.06 2.22 17.43
C GLY A 421 -8.61 0.80 17.57
N SER A 422 -8.59 0.02 16.50
CA SER A 422 -9.05 -1.35 16.48
C SER A 422 -8.16 -2.23 15.60
N ALA A 423 -8.11 -3.52 15.91
CA ALA A 423 -7.43 -4.49 15.07
C ALA A 423 -8.05 -5.88 15.27
N ALA A 424 -7.86 -6.74 14.27
CA ALA A 424 -8.20 -8.16 14.32
C ALA A 424 -6.95 -9.01 14.09
N ASP A 425 -6.80 -10.08 14.85
CA ASP A 425 -5.69 -11.03 14.74
C ASP A 425 -6.07 -12.32 15.48
N LEU A 426 -5.68 -13.51 15.01
CA LEU A 426 -5.88 -14.76 15.76
C LEU A 426 -5.16 -14.74 17.12
N ASN A 427 -4.08 -13.98 17.26
CA ASN A 427 -3.43 -13.63 18.51
C ASN A 427 -4.02 -12.34 19.10
N ALA A 428 -4.84 -12.49 20.15
CA ALA A 428 -5.47 -11.34 20.81
C ALA A 428 -4.48 -10.32 21.41
N GLU A 429 -3.25 -10.72 21.76
CA GLU A 429 -2.21 -9.80 22.21
C GLU A 429 -1.68 -8.92 21.07
N ALA A 430 -1.54 -9.50 19.86
CA ALA A 430 -1.17 -8.76 18.66
C ALA A 430 -2.28 -7.77 18.26
N ALA A 431 -3.54 -8.22 18.24
CA ALA A 431 -4.68 -7.33 18.02
C ALA A 431 -4.73 -6.17 19.04
N ALA A 432 -4.46 -6.44 20.32
CA ALA A 432 -4.42 -5.39 21.34
C ALA A 432 -3.27 -4.40 21.11
N ALA A 433 -2.07 -4.88 20.74
CA ALA A 433 -0.91 -4.04 20.47
C ALA A 433 -1.14 -3.11 19.26
N ASP A 434 -1.62 -3.67 18.14
CA ASP A 434 -1.90 -2.91 16.92
C ASP A 434 -3.03 -1.89 17.14
N ALA A 435 -4.11 -2.29 17.82
CA ALA A 435 -5.20 -1.37 18.19
C ALA A 435 -4.73 -0.21 19.09
N LEU A 436 -3.79 -0.46 20.01
CA LEU A 436 -3.20 0.60 20.84
C LEU A 436 -2.29 1.52 20.02
N ALA A 437 -1.49 0.97 19.09
CA ALA A 437 -0.65 1.78 18.20
C ALA A 437 -1.53 2.73 17.36
N GLU A 438 -2.60 2.22 16.76
CA GLU A 438 -3.56 3.02 15.99
C GLU A 438 -4.30 4.05 16.87
N ALA A 439 -4.72 3.68 18.09
CA ALA A 439 -5.33 4.62 19.02
C ALA A 439 -4.41 5.80 19.36
N LEU A 440 -3.10 5.53 19.51
CA LEU A 440 -2.09 6.56 19.74
C LEU A 440 -1.84 7.40 18.49
N GLN A 441 -1.84 6.82 17.29
CA GLN A 441 -1.79 7.57 16.04
C GLN A 441 -2.96 8.56 15.95
N ASN A 442 -4.20 8.08 16.11
CA ASN A 442 -5.40 8.91 16.06
C ASN A 442 -5.36 10.03 17.10
N TRP A 443 -4.85 9.73 18.31
CA TRP A 443 -4.66 10.72 19.35
C TRP A 443 -3.61 11.79 18.99
N MET A 444 -2.46 11.39 18.41
CA MET A 444 -1.41 12.30 17.95
C MET A 444 -1.92 13.21 16.82
N GLU A 445 -2.67 12.65 15.87
CA GLU A 445 -3.29 13.40 14.78
C GLU A 445 -4.29 14.44 15.30
N LEU A 446 -5.19 14.05 16.21
CA LEU A 446 -6.10 14.98 16.88
C LEU A 446 -5.33 16.08 17.62
N ARG A 447 -4.31 15.71 18.39
CA ARG A 447 -3.47 16.68 19.13
C ARG A 447 -2.81 17.69 18.20
N ALA A 448 -2.31 17.25 17.05
CA ALA A 448 -1.69 18.11 16.05
C ALA A 448 -2.71 19.01 15.33
N LEU A 449 -3.91 18.52 15.09
CA LEU A 449 -4.98 19.23 14.39
C LEU A 449 -5.61 20.34 15.25
N GLY A 450 -5.79 20.09 16.55
CA GLY A 450 -6.44 21.02 17.48
C GLY A 450 -7.97 20.94 17.46
N PRO A 451 -8.66 21.47 18.49
CA PRO A 451 -10.09 21.24 18.72
C PRO A 451 -11.00 21.86 17.67
N GLU A 452 -10.68 23.07 17.19
CA GLU A 452 -11.53 23.79 16.24
C GLU A 452 -11.54 23.09 14.87
N PRO A 453 -10.40 22.76 14.23
CA PRO A 453 -10.43 22.02 12.96
C PRO A 453 -10.96 20.59 13.13
N ALA A 454 -10.62 19.88 14.21
CA ALA A 454 -11.13 18.54 14.46
C ALA A 454 -12.66 18.47 14.52
N SER A 455 -13.33 19.52 15.02
CA SER A 455 -14.79 19.59 15.06
C SER A 455 -15.46 19.73 13.68
N GLN A 456 -14.69 20.06 12.64
CA GLN A 456 -15.16 20.26 11.27
C GLN A 456 -14.82 19.10 10.34
N GLU A 457 -14.01 18.14 10.80
CA GLU A 457 -13.67 16.93 10.05
C GLU A 457 -14.91 16.06 9.83
N SER A 458 -14.93 15.35 8.69
CA SER A 458 -15.97 14.36 8.41
C SER A 458 -15.90 13.17 9.37
N GLY A 459 -17.03 12.50 9.59
CA GLY A 459 -17.16 11.45 10.60
C GLY A 459 -17.42 12.04 11.99
N ALA A 460 -17.13 11.27 13.04
CA ALA A 460 -17.36 11.72 14.42
C ALA A 460 -16.10 11.73 15.29
N ILE A 461 -14.94 11.35 14.77
CA ILE A 461 -13.68 11.19 15.52
C ILE A 461 -13.35 12.46 16.30
N GLY A 462 -13.35 13.63 15.65
CA GLY A 462 -13.10 14.91 16.30
C GLY A 462 -14.13 15.25 17.39
N ALA A 463 -15.39 14.84 17.23
CA ALA A 463 -16.43 15.00 18.24
C ALA A 463 -16.33 13.99 19.40
N TYR A 464 -15.57 12.90 19.23
CA TYR A 464 -15.20 11.99 20.30
C TYR A 464 -13.98 12.46 21.09
N ALA A 465 -13.16 13.36 20.54
CA ALA A 465 -12.02 13.95 21.24
C ALA A 465 -12.39 14.71 22.53
N ASP A 466 -13.66 15.12 22.67
CA ASP A 466 -14.25 15.72 23.88
C ASP A 466 -14.88 14.68 24.83
N ARG A 467 -14.61 13.39 24.62
CA ARG A 467 -15.09 12.24 25.42
C ARG A 467 -16.58 12.35 25.80
N PRO A 468 -17.50 12.31 24.82
CA PRO A 468 -18.94 12.38 25.11
C PRO A 468 -19.42 11.18 25.94
N PRO A 469 -20.65 11.21 26.50
CA PRO A 469 -21.18 10.09 27.30
C PRO A 469 -21.17 8.73 26.61
N ALA A 470 -21.25 8.70 25.27
CA ALA A 470 -21.13 7.48 24.49
C ALA A 470 -19.71 6.87 24.55
N ALA A 471 -18.68 7.71 24.64
CA ALA A 471 -17.29 7.30 24.84
C ALA A 471 -17.07 6.79 26.27
N GLU A 472 -17.64 7.49 27.27
CA GLU A 472 -17.59 7.06 28.67
C GLU A 472 -18.24 5.68 28.84
N ALA A 473 -19.44 5.48 28.29
CA ALA A 473 -20.12 4.19 28.33
C ALA A 473 -19.36 3.08 27.58
N PHE A 474 -18.53 3.42 26.58
CA PHE A 474 -17.75 2.43 25.85
C PHE A 474 -16.57 1.88 26.65
N ILE A 475 -15.96 2.71 27.52
CA ILE A 475 -14.81 2.30 28.35
C ILE A 475 -15.21 1.84 29.76
N ASP A 476 -16.48 1.97 30.14
CA ASP A 476 -17.03 1.52 31.42
C ASP A 476 -17.40 0.04 31.37
N ALA A 477 -16.39 -0.83 31.22
CA ALA A 477 -16.58 -2.27 31.16
C ALA A 477 -16.69 -2.87 32.57
N ASP A 478 -17.80 -3.55 32.85
CA ASP A 478 -18.08 -4.18 34.16
C ASP A 478 -17.17 -5.37 34.48
N THR A 479 -16.65 -6.03 33.44
CA THR A 479 -15.89 -7.28 33.57
C THR A 479 -14.56 -7.17 32.81
N THR A 480 -13.50 -7.67 33.43
CA THR A 480 -12.18 -7.81 32.82
C THR A 480 -11.79 -9.27 32.74
N VAL A 481 -11.32 -9.72 31.58
CA VAL A 481 -10.80 -11.07 31.35
C VAL A 481 -9.32 -11.04 30.93
N PRO A 482 -8.52 -12.07 31.24
CA PRO A 482 -7.15 -12.17 30.73
C PRO A 482 -7.11 -12.32 29.20
N VAL A 483 -6.18 -11.63 28.54
CA VAL A 483 -6.05 -11.65 27.07
C VAL A 483 -5.72 -13.05 26.52
N ASP A 484 -4.97 -13.86 27.27
CA ASP A 484 -4.58 -15.24 26.92
C ASP A 484 -5.74 -16.24 26.95
N THR A 485 -6.94 -15.80 27.35
CA THR A 485 -8.17 -16.59 27.30
C THR A 485 -9.00 -16.32 26.04
N VAL A 486 -8.55 -15.43 25.16
CA VAL A 486 -9.24 -14.99 23.95
C VAL A 486 -8.52 -15.51 22.70
N GLY A 487 -9.27 -16.11 21.78
CA GLY A 487 -8.74 -16.70 20.56
C GLY A 487 -8.20 -18.13 20.76
N PRO A 488 -7.65 -18.74 19.70
CA PRO A 488 -7.00 -20.05 19.79
C PRO A 488 -5.82 -20.03 20.75
N ALA A 489 -5.65 -21.10 21.54
CA ALA A 489 -4.54 -21.22 22.48
C ALA A 489 -3.16 -21.27 21.79
N ASP A 490 -3.11 -21.87 20.60
CA ASP A 490 -1.93 -21.98 19.76
C ASP A 490 -2.31 -21.52 18.34
N PRO A 491 -2.28 -20.21 18.05
CA PRO A 491 -2.56 -19.71 16.70
C PRO A 491 -1.51 -20.26 15.71
N PRO A 492 -1.90 -20.56 14.46
CA PRO A 492 -0.95 -20.93 13.42
C PRO A 492 0.09 -19.82 13.22
N THR A 493 1.36 -20.20 13.03
CA THR A 493 2.45 -19.23 12.84
C THR A 493 2.91 -19.13 11.39
N ASP A 494 2.49 -20.06 10.52
CA ASP A 494 2.73 -19.97 9.09
C ASP A 494 1.52 -19.30 8.40
N PRO A 495 1.74 -18.32 7.51
CA PRO A 495 0.67 -17.54 6.88
C PRO A 495 -0.38 -18.38 6.15
N ALA A 496 0.02 -19.51 5.53
CA ALA A 496 -0.91 -20.35 4.78
C ALA A 496 -1.91 -21.07 5.70
N SER A 497 -1.43 -21.63 6.82
CA SER A 497 -2.29 -22.25 7.82
C SER A 497 -3.12 -21.21 8.58
N GLU A 498 -2.55 -20.03 8.84
CA GLU A 498 -3.28 -18.91 9.43
C GLU A 498 -4.43 -18.43 8.51
N LEU A 499 -4.15 -18.20 7.23
CA LEU A 499 -5.17 -17.85 6.23
C LEU A 499 -6.28 -18.89 6.18
N THR A 500 -5.93 -20.18 6.23
CA THR A 500 -6.91 -21.27 6.27
C THR A 500 -7.79 -21.18 7.52
N ALA A 501 -7.20 -20.97 8.70
CA ALA A 501 -7.95 -20.85 9.95
C ALA A 501 -8.90 -19.64 9.97
N VAL A 502 -8.47 -18.50 9.45
CA VAL A 502 -9.34 -17.30 9.35
C VAL A 502 -10.46 -17.52 8.33
N LEU A 503 -10.18 -18.14 7.18
CA LEU A 503 -11.21 -18.47 6.19
C LEU A 503 -12.23 -19.49 6.71
N ASP A 504 -11.79 -20.46 7.52
CA ASP A 504 -12.67 -21.41 8.20
C ASP A 504 -13.58 -20.68 9.22
N ALA A 505 -13.04 -19.76 10.02
CA ALA A 505 -13.84 -18.94 10.95
C ALA A 505 -14.89 -18.07 10.23
N VAL A 506 -14.54 -17.52 9.06
CA VAL A 506 -15.47 -16.77 8.20
C VAL A 506 -16.56 -17.69 7.62
N ALA A 507 -16.19 -18.89 7.19
CA ALA A 507 -17.14 -19.88 6.67
C ALA A 507 -18.09 -20.41 7.76
N ASP A 508 -17.59 -20.61 8.98
CA ASP A 508 -18.38 -21.06 10.14
C ASP A 508 -19.42 -20.01 10.57
N ALA A 509 -19.14 -18.73 10.34
CA ALA A 509 -20.11 -17.63 10.47
C ALA A 509 -21.11 -17.54 9.30
N GLY A 510 -21.00 -18.42 8.30
CA GLY A 510 -21.87 -18.46 7.12
C GLY A 510 -21.59 -17.34 6.11
N LEU A 511 -20.34 -16.86 6.04
CA LEU A 511 -19.91 -15.79 5.15
C LEU A 511 -19.00 -16.30 4.03
N ASP A 512 -19.10 -15.70 2.86
CA ASP A 512 -18.23 -15.98 1.71
C ASP A 512 -17.21 -14.86 1.53
N ALA A 513 -15.93 -15.24 1.40
CA ALA A 513 -14.83 -14.31 1.16
C ALA A 513 -14.34 -14.46 -0.27
N TYR A 514 -14.01 -13.33 -0.89
CA TYR A 514 -13.51 -13.25 -2.26
C TYR A 514 -12.23 -12.43 -2.31
N GLY A 515 -11.32 -12.77 -3.21
CA GLY A 515 -10.07 -12.04 -3.43
C GLY A 515 -9.92 -11.62 -4.89
N ALA A 516 -9.30 -10.46 -5.13
CA ALA A 516 -8.79 -10.06 -6.44
C ALA A 516 -7.35 -9.59 -6.30
N ARG A 517 -6.47 -10.05 -7.20
CA ARG A 517 -5.09 -9.58 -7.29
C ARG A 517 -5.06 -8.16 -7.87
N LEU A 518 -4.36 -7.27 -7.20
CA LEU A 518 -4.16 -5.87 -7.59
C LEU A 518 -2.69 -5.53 -7.90
N THR A 519 -1.78 -6.47 -7.72
CA THR A 519 -0.33 -6.31 -7.85
C THR A 519 0.10 -5.87 -9.25
N PRO A 520 0.55 -4.62 -9.42
CA PRO A 520 1.12 -4.18 -10.68
C PRO A 520 2.58 -4.70 -10.81
N ARG A 521 3.08 -4.77 -12.06
CA ARG A 521 4.36 -5.41 -12.41
C ARG A 521 5.60 -4.90 -11.66
N ASP A 522 5.57 -3.68 -11.16
CA ASP A 522 6.63 -3.03 -10.41
C ASP A 522 6.62 -3.41 -8.93
N ILE A 523 5.43 -3.58 -8.36
CA ILE A 523 5.23 -4.12 -7.01
C ILE A 523 5.60 -5.61 -6.98
N ASP A 524 5.17 -6.36 -8.00
CA ASP A 524 5.55 -7.77 -8.21
C ASP A 524 7.07 -7.91 -8.33
N ALA A 525 7.72 -7.05 -9.13
CA ALA A 525 9.18 -7.05 -9.30
C ALA A 525 9.95 -6.69 -8.02
N ALA A 526 9.32 -5.95 -7.10
CA ALA A 526 9.88 -5.64 -5.79
C ALA A 526 9.65 -6.74 -4.75
N GLY A 527 8.89 -7.80 -5.08
CA GLY A 527 8.62 -8.92 -4.18
C GLY A 527 7.47 -8.65 -3.20
N PHE A 528 6.55 -7.75 -3.55
CA PHE A 528 5.33 -7.50 -2.81
C PHE A 528 4.10 -7.95 -3.58
N GLU A 529 3.04 -8.21 -2.83
CA GLU A 529 1.76 -8.66 -3.34
C GLU A 529 0.66 -7.78 -2.74
N ALA A 530 -0.21 -7.25 -3.60
CA ALA A 530 -1.35 -6.42 -3.24
C ALA A 530 -2.65 -7.07 -3.71
N VAL A 531 -3.63 -7.12 -2.83
CA VAL A 531 -4.93 -7.74 -3.10
C VAL A 531 -6.08 -6.85 -2.60
N ARG A 532 -7.29 -7.12 -3.09
CA ARG A 532 -8.53 -6.75 -2.42
C ARG A 532 -9.24 -8.02 -1.96
N VAL A 533 -9.55 -8.10 -0.68
CA VAL A 533 -10.47 -9.04 -0.07
C VAL A 533 -11.86 -8.41 0.08
N LEU A 534 -12.90 -9.16 -0.25
CA LEU A 534 -14.29 -8.76 -0.13
C LEU A 534 -15.07 -9.86 0.60
N VAL A 535 -15.77 -9.50 1.68
CA VAL A 535 -16.83 -10.32 2.29
C VAL A 535 -18.15 -9.58 2.06
N PRO A 536 -18.91 -9.86 0.98
CA PRO A 536 -20.00 -9.01 0.54
C PRO A 536 -21.06 -8.73 1.62
N ALA A 537 -21.37 -9.75 2.43
CA ALA A 537 -22.37 -9.66 3.48
C ALA A 537 -21.89 -8.90 4.75
N ALA A 538 -20.57 -8.73 4.92
CA ALA A 538 -19.98 -8.02 6.05
C ALA A 538 -20.55 -6.60 6.18
N GLN A 539 -20.74 -6.14 7.41
CA GLN A 539 -21.16 -4.79 7.73
C GLN A 539 -19.96 -3.86 7.55
N PRO A 540 -19.94 -3.00 6.51
CA PRO A 540 -18.82 -2.09 6.31
C PRO A 540 -18.82 -1.01 7.38
N LEU A 541 -17.62 -0.53 7.73
CA LEU A 541 -17.43 0.78 8.33
C LEU A 541 -17.85 1.86 7.32
N PHE A 542 -18.36 2.99 7.81
CA PHE A 542 -18.77 4.11 6.97
C PHE A 542 -18.26 5.43 7.54
N VAL A 543 -17.67 6.29 6.72
CA VAL A 543 -17.11 7.58 7.18
C VAL A 543 -18.08 8.77 7.12
N SER A 544 -19.30 8.57 6.60
CA SER A 544 -20.26 9.65 6.35
C SER A 544 -21.70 9.27 6.72
N GLU A 545 -22.49 8.77 5.77
CA GLU A 545 -23.87 8.36 6.04
C GLU A 545 -23.91 6.92 6.57
N PRO A 546 -24.58 6.67 7.72
CA PRO A 546 -24.75 5.31 8.23
C PRO A 546 -25.48 4.39 7.25
N ARG A 547 -24.94 3.19 7.08
CA ARG A 547 -25.50 2.16 6.20
C ARG A 547 -25.44 0.82 6.89
N PHE A 548 -26.57 0.13 6.96
CA PHE A 548 -26.69 -1.11 7.71
C PHE A 548 -27.15 -2.26 6.83
N GLY A 549 -26.35 -3.31 6.77
CA GLY A 549 -26.64 -4.59 6.16
C GLY A 549 -27.46 -5.52 7.05
N GLU A 550 -27.71 -6.74 6.58
CA GLU A 550 -28.47 -7.74 7.34
C GLU A 550 -27.79 -8.13 8.65
N ARG A 551 -26.45 -8.24 8.66
CA ARG A 551 -25.66 -8.61 9.85
C ARG A 551 -25.89 -7.67 11.02
N ALA A 552 -25.92 -6.35 10.79
CA ALA A 552 -26.20 -5.35 11.83
C ALA A 552 -27.56 -5.51 12.52
N ARG A 553 -28.49 -6.26 11.92
CA ARG A 553 -29.81 -6.56 12.49
C ARG A 553 -29.88 -7.95 13.14
N THR A 554 -29.13 -8.91 12.61
CA THR A 554 -29.29 -10.33 12.92
C THR A 554 -28.22 -10.87 13.86
N VAL A 555 -26.97 -10.45 13.72
CA VAL A 555 -25.85 -10.93 14.55
C VAL A 555 -26.05 -10.55 16.02
N PRO A 556 -26.34 -9.28 16.38
CA PRO A 556 -26.57 -8.93 17.79
C PRO A 556 -27.65 -9.82 18.42
N SER A 557 -28.76 -10.03 17.72
CA SER A 557 -29.88 -10.86 18.19
C SER A 557 -29.48 -12.31 18.41
N THR A 558 -28.62 -12.86 17.56
CA THR A 558 -28.12 -14.24 17.67
C THR A 558 -27.20 -14.41 18.89
N LEU A 559 -26.45 -13.37 19.23
CA LEU A 559 -25.57 -13.31 20.40
C LEU A 559 -26.31 -12.89 21.70
N GLY A 560 -27.62 -12.63 21.64
CA GLY A 560 -28.44 -12.25 22.80
C GLY A 560 -28.51 -10.75 23.08
N PHE A 561 -28.08 -9.91 22.14
CA PHE A 561 -28.13 -8.45 22.18
C PHE A 561 -29.20 -7.90 21.23
N GLU A 562 -29.56 -6.61 21.36
CA GLU A 562 -30.52 -5.95 20.46
C GLU A 562 -29.81 -4.96 19.52
N PRO A 563 -30.14 -4.91 18.22
CA PRO A 563 -29.65 -3.88 17.32
C PRO A 563 -30.06 -2.46 17.75
N ARG A 564 -29.13 -1.50 17.62
CA ARG A 564 -29.31 -0.07 17.91
C ARG A 564 -28.76 0.78 16.76
N LEU A 565 -29.42 0.70 15.60
CA LEU A 565 -28.99 1.35 14.36
C LEU A 565 -29.16 2.88 14.37
N ASP A 566 -29.87 3.42 15.35
CA ASP A 566 -30.06 4.85 15.61
C ASP A 566 -29.04 5.43 16.61
N ARG A 567 -28.09 4.61 17.10
CA ARG A 567 -27.01 5.06 17.98
C ARG A 567 -26.19 6.15 17.29
N ARG A 568 -25.56 7.00 18.11
CA ARG A 568 -24.58 7.99 17.65
C ARG A 568 -23.53 7.31 16.76
N PHE A 569 -23.07 8.06 15.76
CA PHE A 569 -21.99 7.67 14.87
C PHE A 569 -20.78 7.08 15.64
N HIS A 570 -20.11 6.11 15.06
CA HIS A 570 -19.02 5.38 15.72
C HIS A 570 -17.75 6.24 15.90
N PRO A 571 -16.87 5.89 16.86
CA PRO A 571 -15.61 6.60 17.09
C PRO A 571 -14.42 6.10 16.26
N PHE A 572 -14.56 4.97 15.55
CA PHE A 572 -13.47 4.33 14.81
C PHE A 572 -13.04 5.14 13.56
N PRO A 573 -11.73 5.19 13.25
CA PRO A 573 -11.16 5.86 12.08
C PRO A 573 -11.54 5.20 10.75
#